data_AF-Q8GKP9-F1
#
_entry.id   AF-Q8GKP9-F1
#
_cell.length_a   1.000
_cell.length_b   1.000
_cell.length_c   1.000
_cell.angle_alpha   90.00
_cell.angle_beta   90.00
_cell.angle_gamma   90.00
#
_symmetry.space_group_name_H-M   'P 1'
#
loop_
_entity.id
_entity.type
_entity.pdbx_description
1 polymer ?
#
loop_
_entity_poly.entity_id
_entity_poly.type
_entity_poly.pdbx_seq_one_letter_code
_entity_poly.pdbx_strand_id
1 'polypeptide(L)'
;FNINELIVKTNGVSVGEYTHFSEDIGSQSRINTVRLETGTRSIFSGGVKFKSGEKLVINEFYYSPWNYFDARNIKNVEITRKFASSTPENPWGTSKLMFNNLTLGQNAVMDYSQFSNLTIQGDFINNQGTINYLVRGGQVATLNVGNAAAMMFNNDIDSATGFYKPLIKINSAQDLIKNTEHVLLKAKIIGYGNVSTGTNGISNVNLEEQFKERLALY
;
A
#
# COMPACT_ATOMS: atom_id res chain seq x y z
N PHE A 1 18.15 11.89 -5.37
CA PHE A 1 18.88 10.83 -6.09
C PHE A 1 17.92 10.04 -6.99
N ASN A 2 18.44 9.18 -7.88
CA ASN A 2 17.65 8.20 -8.62
C ASN A 2 18.35 6.84 -8.55
N ILE A 3 17.76 5.87 -7.84
CA ILE A 3 18.29 4.53 -7.68
C ILE A 3 17.45 3.58 -8.54
N ASN A 4 18.10 2.82 -9.42
CA ASN A 4 17.36 1.85 -10.24
C ASN A 4 16.83 0.68 -9.39
N GLU A 5 17.67 0.08 -8.57
CA GLU A 5 17.26 -1.01 -7.70
C GLU A 5 17.95 -0.90 -6.33
N LEU A 6 17.14 -0.97 -5.28
CA LEU A 6 17.60 -1.02 -3.89
C LEU A 6 17.30 -2.39 -3.32
N ILE A 7 18.33 -3.18 -3.08
CA ILE A 7 18.24 -4.47 -2.38
C ILE A 7 18.59 -4.23 -0.91
N VAL A 8 17.65 -4.56 -0.02
CA VAL A 8 17.78 -4.33 1.42
C VAL A 8 18.01 -5.66 2.11
N LYS A 9 19.26 -5.89 2.51
CA LYS A 9 19.68 -7.10 3.24
C LYS A 9 19.48 -6.96 4.75
N THR A 10 19.59 -8.09 5.45
CA THR A 10 19.64 -8.13 6.92
C THR A 10 20.99 -8.62 7.42
N ASN A 11 21.33 -8.26 8.66
CA ASN A 11 22.69 -8.46 9.20
C ASN A 11 22.78 -9.67 10.15
N GLY A 12 22.19 -10.81 9.73
CA GLY A 12 22.16 -12.02 10.55
C GLY A 12 21.36 -11.82 11.84
N VAL A 13 21.97 -12.11 13.00
CA VAL A 13 21.33 -11.99 14.32
C VAL A 13 21.59 -10.67 15.03
N SER A 14 22.53 -9.87 14.54
CA SER A 14 22.88 -8.57 15.14
C SER A 14 21.74 -7.57 14.98
N VAL A 15 21.38 -6.87 16.05
CA VAL A 15 20.36 -5.82 16.04
C VAL A 15 21.02 -4.43 16.14
N GLY A 16 20.46 -3.44 15.44
CA GLY A 16 21.00 -2.08 15.40
C GLY A 16 21.78 -1.73 14.12
N GLU A 17 22.00 -2.71 13.24
CA GLU A 17 22.59 -2.50 11.92
C GLU A 17 21.49 -2.35 10.85
N TYR A 18 21.56 -1.29 10.04
CA TYR A 18 20.55 -1.00 9.02
C TYR A 18 21.08 -0.05 7.94
N THR A 19 20.40 -0.03 6.79
CA THR A 19 20.65 0.96 5.74
C THR A 19 20.07 2.29 6.18
N HIS A 20 20.93 3.28 6.40
CA HIS A 20 20.52 4.60 6.85
C HIS A 20 20.74 5.65 5.76
N PHE A 21 19.66 6.24 5.25
CA PHE A 21 19.72 7.49 4.49
C PHE A 21 19.86 8.64 5.48
N SER A 22 21.11 8.98 5.81
CA SER A 22 21.49 9.90 6.90
C SER A 22 21.41 11.38 6.54
N GLU A 23 20.90 11.72 5.36
CA GLU A 23 20.70 13.10 4.91
C GLU A 23 19.27 13.33 4.43
N ASP A 24 18.89 14.59 4.32
CA ASP A 24 17.61 14.97 3.73
C ASP A 24 17.57 14.56 2.24
N ILE A 25 16.57 13.78 1.87
CA ILE A 25 16.45 13.27 0.49
C ILE A 25 15.73 14.25 -0.46
N GLY A 26 15.26 15.40 0.04
CA GLY A 26 14.53 16.41 -0.71
C GLY A 26 13.15 15.93 -1.18
N SER A 27 12.71 16.45 -2.34
CA SER A 27 11.40 16.14 -2.93
C SER A 27 11.46 15.46 -4.31
N GLN A 28 12.67 15.28 -4.86
CA GLN A 28 12.90 14.73 -6.21
C GLN A 28 13.53 13.34 -6.19
N SER A 29 13.66 12.73 -5.00
CA SER A 29 14.29 11.42 -4.87
C SER A 29 13.37 10.30 -5.36
N ARG A 30 13.96 9.36 -6.09
CA ARG A 30 13.27 8.24 -6.73
C ARG A 30 14.04 6.94 -6.54
N ILE A 31 13.30 5.86 -6.32
CA ILE A 31 13.80 4.49 -6.40
C ILE A 31 12.90 3.73 -7.35
N ASN A 32 13.40 3.15 -8.44
CA ASN A 32 12.53 2.42 -9.34
C ASN A 32 12.03 1.13 -8.68
N THR A 33 12.93 0.33 -8.10
CA THR A 33 12.55 -0.92 -7.43
C THR A 33 13.18 -1.02 -6.05
N VAL A 34 12.38 -1.29 -5.01
CA VAL A 34 12.84 -1.68 -3.68
C VAL A 34 12.56 -3.17 -3.49
N ARG A 35 13.57 -3.93 -3.07
CA ARG A 35 13.45 -5.35 -2.71
C ARG A 35 14.02 -5.57 -1.32
N LEU A 36 13.15 -5.81 -0.35
CA LEU A 36 13.56 -6.33 0.95
C LEU A 36 13.91 -7.82 0.78
N GLU A 37 15.07 -8.25 1.27
CA GLU A 37 15.38 -9.68 1.40
C GLU A 37 14.79 -10.24 2.70
N THR A 38 14.48 -11.54 2.70
CA THR A 38 14.00 -12.23 3.90
C THR A 38 15.07 -12.20 4.98
N GLY A 39 14.69 -11.71 6.15
CA GLY A 39 15.58 -11.64 7.31
C GLY A 39 15.62 -12.91 8.14
N THR A 40 16.41 -12.86 9.22
CA THR A 40 16.44 -13.93 10.23
C THR A 40 15.12 -13.99 10.98
N ARG A 41 14.54 -15.20 11.05
CA ARG A 41 13.20 -15.43 11.62
C ARG A 41 13.06 -14.86 13.03
N SER A 42 11.91 -14.23 13.28
CA SER A 42 11.50 -13.66 14.58
C SER A 42 12.28 -12.43 15.06
N ILE A 43 13.25 -11.92 14.28
CA ILE A 43 13.99 -10.70 14.60
C ILE A 43 13.97 -9.72 13.42
N PHE A 44 14.25 -8.45 13.68
CA PHE A 44 14.36 -7.40 12.66
C PHE A 44 15.78 -6.81 12.70
N SER A 45 16.75 -7.58 12.21
CA SER A 45 18.19 -7.30 12.23
C SER A 45 18.69 -6.48 11.03
N GLY A 46 17.77 -6.04 10.17
CA GLY A 46 18.08 -5.14 9.06
C GLY A 46 16.83 -4.52 8.50
N GLY A 47 17.05 -3.42 7.76
CA GLY A 47 16.00 -2.61 7.18
C GLY A 47 16.54 -1.29 6.67
N VAL A 48 15.63 -0.44 6.23
CA VAL A 48 15.93 0.92 5.78
C VAL A 48 15.35 1.92 6.75
N LYS A 49 16.10 2.98 7.06
CA LYS A 49 15.63 4.14 7.80
C LYS A 49 16.06 5.43 7.10
N PHE A 50 15.20 6.44 7.14
CA PHE A 50 15.48 7.76 6.59
C PHE A 50 15.59 8.81 7.71
N LYS A 51 16.53 9.75 7.57
CA LYS A 51 16.65 10.91 8.46
C LYS A 51 15.52 11.91 8.23
N SER A 52 15.34 12.39 7.01
CA SER A 52 14.27 13.32 6.62
C SER A 52 14.05 13.36 5.10
N GLY A 53 12.92 13.90 4.68
CA GLY A 53 12.66 14.29 3.29
C GLY A 53 11.19 14.64 3.04
N GLU A 54 10.94 15.36 1.96
CA GLU A 54 9.57 15.81 1.60
C GLU A 54 8.84 14.77 0.75
N LYS A 55 9.52 14.17 -0.23
CA LYS A 55 8.90 13.20 -1.15
C LYS A 55 9.88 12.14 -1.64
N LEU A 56 9.44 10.88 -1.59
CA LEU A 56 10.09 9.73 -2.22
C LEU A 56 9.11 9.03 -3.17
N VAL A 57 9.50 8.90 -4.43
CA VAL A 57 8.74 8.12 -5.43
C VAL A 57 9.34 6.73 -5.56
N ILE A 58 8.51 5.69 -5.44
CA ILE A 58 8.89 4.30 -5.63
C ILE A 58 8.00 3.69 -6.72
N ASN A 59 8.57 3.06 -7.75
CA ASN A 59 7.70 2.40 -8.73
C ASN A 59 7.19 1.06 -8.19
N GLU A 60 8.12 0.19 -7.81
CA GLU A 60 7.84 -1.16 -7.38
C GLU A 60 8.47 -1.42 -6.01
N PHE A 61 7.67 -1.93 -5.08
CA PHE A 61 8.06 -2.21 -3.71
C PHE A 61 7.75 -3.67 -3.37
N TYR A 62 8.80 -4.44 -3.08
CA TYR A 62 8.69 -5.84 -2.69
C TYR A 62 9.10 -6.03 -1.24
N TYR A 63 8.14 -6.36 -0.37
CA TYR A 63 8.38 -6.61 1.05
C TYR A 63 8.69 -8.09 1.34
N SER A 64 9.57 -8.31 2.31
CA SER A 64 9.91 -9.64 2.82
C SER A 64 9.80 -9.67 4.34
N PRO A 65 9.50 -10.84 4.93
CA PRO A 65 9.39 -10.96 6.37
C PRO A 65 10.74 -10.74 7.06
N TRP A 66 10.67 -10.32 8.33
CA TRP A 66 11.84 -10.12 9.21
C TRP A 66 12.79 -9.01 8.75
N ASN A 67 12.25 -8.10 7.95
CA ASN A 67 12.92 -6.90 7.44
C ASN A 67 11.95 -5.71 7.59
N TYR A 68 12.47 -4.48 7.52
CA TYR A 68 11.65 -3.29 7.71
C TYR A 68 12.01 -2.15 6.76
N PHE A 69 11.01 -1.32 6.50
CA PHE A 69 11.17 -0.07 5.76
C PHE A 69 10.52 1.06 6.56
N ASP A 70 11.37 1.89 7.16
CA ASP A 70 10.98 3.00 8.03
C ASP A 70 11.12 4.34 7.31
N ALA A 71 10.03 4.75 6.65
CA ALA A 71 9.88 6.03 5.96
C ALA A 71 8.96 7.00 6.72
N ARG A 72 8.85 6.87 8.06
CA ARG A 72 8.05 7.82 8.88
C ARG A 72 8.59 9.25 8.86
N ASN A 73 9.88 9.42 8.57
CA ASN A 73 10.50 10.76 8.43
C ASN A 73 10.46 11.30 7.00
N ILE A 74 9.90 10.54 6.05
CA ILE A 74 9.62 11.03 4.70
C ILE A 74 8.17 11.45 4.68
N LYS A 75 7.90 12.74 4.47
CA LYS A 75 6.54 13.27 4.57
C LYS A 75 5.58 12.57 3.62
N ASN A 76 5.97 12.38 2.36
CA ASN A 76 5.15 11.71 1.34
C ASN A 76 5.92 10.60 0.63
N VAL A 77 5.37 9.37 0.65
CA VAL A 77 5.83 8.29 -0.22
C VAL A 77 4.76 7.99 -1.26
N GLU A 78 5.17 7.85 -2.53
CA GLU A 78 4.27 7.53 -3.63
C GLU A 78 4.69 6.21 -4.29
N ILE A 79 3.77 5.25 -4.37
CA ILE A 79 3.93 4.01 -5.13
C ILE A 79 3.27 4.18 -6.50
N THR A 80 4.02 4.04 -7.59
CA THR A 80 3.47 4.32 -8.94
C THR A 80 3.12 3.08 -9.75
N ARG A 81 3.54 1.87 -9.33
CA ARG A 81 3.24 0.62 -10.08
C ARG A 81 2.83 -0.55 -9.19
N LYS A 82 3.67 -0.99 -8.25
CA LYS A 82 3.41 -2.21 -7.49
C LYS A 82 3.90 -2.13 -6.05
N PHE A 83 3.11 -2.63 -5.12
CA PHE A 83 3.47 -2.86 -3.72
C PHE A 83 3.02 -4.27 -3.36
N ALA A 84 3.95 -5.20 -3.16
CA ALA A 84 3.62 -6.60 -2.98
C ALA A 84 4.64 -7.34 -2.12
N SER A 85 4.31 -8.56 -1.70
CA SER A 85 5.32 -9.45 -1.12
C SER A 85 6.33 -9.86 -2.19
N SER A 86 7.57 -10.11 -1.78
CA SER A 86 8.57 -10.82 -2.60
C SER A 86 8.14 -12.23 -2.98
N THR A 87 7.23 -12.84 -2.21
CA THR A 87 6.61 -14.15 -2.47
C THR A 87 5.08 -13.99 -2.56
N PRO A 88 4.55 -13.43 -3.66
CA PRO A 88 3.15 -12.99 -3.75
C PRO A 88 2.13 -14.13 -3.67
N GLU A 89 2.48 -15.35 -4.09
CA GLU A 89 1.59 -16.51 -4.06
C GLU A 89 1.36 -17.03 -2.63
N ASN A 90 2.40 -16.96 -1.79
CA ASN A 90 2.36 -17.43 -0.42
C ASN A 90 3.15 -16.51 0.53
N PRO A 91 2.64 -15.28 0.77
CA PRO A 91 3.26 -14.40 1.76
C PRO A 91 3.14 -15.01 3.15
N TRP A 92 4.17 -14.81 3.96
CA TRP A 92 4.28 -15.40 5.31
C TRP A 92 5.12 -14.50 6.23
N GLY A 93 5.10 -14.79 7.53
CA GLY A 93 5.88 -14.06 8.53
C GLY A 93 5.37 -12.63 8.72
N THR A 94 6.28 -11.70 9.01
CA THR A 94 5.90 -10.29 9.24
C THR A 94 6.97 -9.36 8.68
N SER A 95 6.59 -8.46 7.77
CA SER A 95 7.40 -7.31 7.35
C SER A 95 6.93 -6.06 8.11
N LYS A 96 7.81 -5.13 8.47
CA LYS A 96 7.40 -3.87 9.12
C LYS A 96 7.51 -2.72 8.14
N LEU A 97 6.37 -2.19 7.71
CA LEU A 97 6.29 -1.15 6.70
C LEU A 97 5.69 0.10 7.34
N MET A 98 6.46 1.18 7.43
CA MET A 98 6.08 2.36 8.21
C MET A 98 6.23 3.62 7.37
N PHE A 99 5.13 4.37 7.22
CA PHE A 99 5.09 5.58 6.40
C PHE A 99 4.46 6.74 7.17
N ASN A 100 4.87 7.97 6.82
CA ASN A 100 4.11 9.17 7.20
C ASN A 100 2.82 9.24 6.40
N ASN A 101 2.90 9.76 5.18
CA ASN A 101 1.83 9.70 4.20
C ASN A 101 2.19 8.70 3.11
N LEU A 102 1.21 7.94 2.64
CA LEU A 102 1.37 6.98 1.55
C LEU A 102 0.34 7.25 0.45
N THR A 103 0.81 7.43 -0.77
CA THR A 103 -0.02 7.54 -1.97
C THR A 103 0.18 6.32 -2.85
N LEU A 104 -0.92 5.66 -3.20
CA LEU A 104 -0.98 4.70 -4.29
C LEU A 104 -1.39 5.48 -5.56
N GLY A 105 -0.46 5.59 -6.50
CA GLY A 105 -0.66 6.35 -7.75
C GLY A 105 -1.61 5.66 -8.73
N GLN A 106 -1.89 6.33 -9.84
CA GLN A 106 -2.77 5.82 -10.88
C GLN A 106 -2.30 4.47 -11.40
N ASN A 107 -3.21 3.50 -11.45
CA ASN A 107 -2.96 2.12 -11.85
C ASN A 107 -2.00 1.33 -10.97
N ALA A 108 -1.46 1.90 -9.88
CA ALA A 108 -0.62 1.16 -8.97
C ALA A 108 -1.44 0.09 -8.24
N VAL A 109 -0.83 -1.07 -8.03
CA VAL A 109 -1.47 -2.22 -7.37
C VAL A 109 -0.77 -2.50 -6.05
N MET A 110 -1.56 -2.62 -4.99
CA MET A 110 -1.08 -2.93 -3.65
C MET A 110 -1.66 -4.26 -3.18
N ASP A 111 -0.83 -5.28 -2.99
CA ASP A 111 -1.21 -6.53 -2.35
C ASP A 111 -1.06 -6.35 -0.83
N TYR A 112 -2.17 -6.38 -0.10
CA TYR A 112 -2.23 -6.13 1.33
C TYR A 112 -2.71 -7.35 2.10
N SER A 113 -2.03 -7.65 3.20
CA SER A 113 -2.32 -8.81 4.04
C SER A 113 -1.85 -8.61 5.48
N GLN A 114 -2.19 -9.54 6.36
CA GLN A 114 -1.68 -9.56 7.73
C GLN A 114 -0.14 -9.68 7.80
N PHE A 115 0.52 -10.16 6.74
CA PHE A 115 1.97 -10.36 6.71
C PHE A 115 2.78 -9.08 6.43
N SER A 116 2.14 -8.02 5.92
CA SER A 116 2.82 -6.76 5.57
C SER A 116 2.98 -5.77 6.73
N ASN A 117 2.27 -5.94 7.86
CA ASN A 117 2.24 -5.04 9.03
C ASN A 117 2.49 -3.56 8.66
N LEU A 118 1.57 -3.02 7.86
CA LEU A 118 1.66 -1.66 7.35
C LEU A 118 1.10 -0.67 8.36
N THR A 119 1.91 0.33 8.70
CA THR A 119 1.52 1.45 9.56
C THR A 119 1.63 2.76 8.77
N ILE A 120 0.54 3.51 8.73
CA ILE A 120 0.48 4.85 8.13
C ILE A 120 0.07 5.81 9.23
N GLN A 121 1.00 6.65 9.71
CA GLN A 121 0.72 7.58 10.82
C GLN A 121 -0.05 8.83 10.39
N GLY A 122 0.10 9.23 9.12
CA GLY A 122 -0.55 10.39 8.52
C GLY A 122 -1.67 9.95 7.58
N ASP A 123 -1.61 10.46 6.35
CA ASP A 123 -2.66 10.30 5.35
C ASP A 123 -2.39 9.13 4.39
N PHE A 124 -3.47 8.50 3.94
CA PHE A 124 -3.43 7.51 2.87
C PHE A 124 -4.26 8.00 1.67
N ILE A 125 -3.66 8.00 0.48
CA ILE A 125 -4.35 8.39 -0.75
C ILE A 125 -4.29 7.22 -1.72
N ASN A 126 -5.45 6.67 -2.09
CA ASN A 126 -5.56 5.82 -3.25
C ASN A 126 -6.01 6.67 -4.45
N ASN A 127 -5.07 7.04 -5.31
CA ASN A 127 -5.32 7.83 -6.51
C ASN A 127 -5.51 6.92 -7.73
N GLN A 128 -6.70 6.32 -7.88
CA GLN A 128 -7.04 5.44 -9.00
C GLN A 128 -6.13 4.20 -9.10
N GLY A 129 -5.60 3.74 -7.97
CA GLY A 129 -4.94 2.45 -7.81
C GLY A 129 -5.90 1.37 -7.31
N THR A 130 -5.38 0.15 -7.13
CA THR A 130 -6.15 -1.00 -6.67
C THR A 130 -5.45 -1.66 -5.48
N ILE A 131 -6.19 -1.89 -4.39
CA ILE A 131 -5.73 -2.65 -3.22
C ILE A 131 -6.32 -4.07 -3.30
N ASN A 132 -5.47 -5.08 -3.36
CA ASN A 132 -5.86 -6.48 -3.30
C ASN A 132 -5.70 -6.97 -1.86
N TYR A 133 -6.81 -7.27 -1.19
CA TYR A 133 -6.81 -7.89 0.13
C TYR A 133 -6.70 -9.40 -0.01
N LEU A 134 -5.76 -9.98 0.74
CA LEU A 134 -5.58 -11.41 0.85
C LEU A 134 -6.40 -11.97 2.01
N VAL A 135 -7.30 -12.91 1.72
CA VAL A 135 -8.02 -13.67 2.74
C VAL A 135 -7.10 -14.75 3.33
N ARG A 136 -7.00 -14.78 4.66
CA ARG A 136 -6.25 -15.80 5.42
C ARG A 136 -7.01 -16.12 6.70
N GLY A 137 -7.24 -17.41 6.95
CA GLY A 137 -8.05 -17.85 8.09
C GLY A 137 -9.49 -17.30 8.05
N GLY A 138 -10.02 -17.06 6.85
CA GLY A 138 -11.35 -16.50 6.63
C GLY A 138 -11.51 -15.03 7.04
N GLN A 139 -10.41 -14.30 7.20
CA GLN A 139 -10.39 -12.87 7.55
C GLN A 139 -9.48 -12.08 6.61
N VAL A 140 -9.71 -10.76 6.59
CA VAL A 140 -8.83 -9.76 5.96
C VAL A 140 -8.13 -8.93 7.04
N ALA A 141 -6.95 -8.40 6.73
CA ALA A 141 -6.30 -7.43 7.60
C ALA A 141 -6.92 -6.04 7.40
N THR A 142 -7.20 -5.31 8.48
CA THR A 142 -7.61 -3.90 8.40
C THR A 142 -6.43 -3.01 8.03
N LEU A 143 -6.59 -2.13 7.05
CA LEU A 143 -5.66 -1.06 6.75
C LEU A 143 -5.95 0.12 7.70
N ASN A 144 -5.04 0.35 8.66
CA ASN A 144 -5.19 1.42 9.64
C ASN A 144 -4.45 2.69 9.17
N VAL A 145 -5.18 3.80 9.08
CA VAL A 145 -4.68 5.11 8.66
C VAL A 145 -4.82 6.09 9.82
N GLY A 146 -3.72 6.71 10.22
CA GLY A 146 -3.65 7.54 11.44
C GLY A 146 -4.42 8.86 11.36
N ASN A 147 -4.63 9.39 10.15
CA ASN A 147 -5.37 10.63 9.93
C ASN A 147 -6.52 10.49 8.92
N ALA A 148 -6.34 10.90 7.67
CA ALA A 148 -7.36 10.86 6.64
C ALA A 148 -7.03 9.83 5.56
N ALA A 149 -8.06 9.19 5.01
CA ALA A 149 -7.95 8.38 3.81
C ALA A 149 -8.70 9.04 2.65
N ALA A 150 -8.15 8.99 1.44
CA ALA A 150 -8.76 9.52 0.23
C ALA A 150 -8.87 8.43 -0.84
N MET A 151 -10.08 8.15 -1.30
CA MET A 151 -10.38 7.16 -2.33
C MET A 151 -10.79 7.87 -3.61
N MET A 152 -9.84 8.02 -4.53
CA MET A 152 -10.06 8.71 -5.80
C MET A 152 -10.23 7.71 -6.94
N PHE A 153 -11.25 7.91 -7.75
CA PHE A 153 -11.64 7.00 -8.82
C PHE A 153 -12.06 7.75 -10.08
N ASN A 154 -12.15 7.03 -11.20
CA ASN A 154 -12.60 7.56 -12.48
C ASN A 154 -13.76 6.72 -13.04
N ASN A 155 -14.31 7.16 -14.17
CA ASN A 155 -15.39 6.48 -14.89
C ASN A 155 -14.87 5.62 -16.06
N ASP A 156 -13.58 5.31 -16.10
CA ASP A 156 -13.02 4.48 -17.16
C ASP A 156 -13.56 3.05 -17.01
N ILE A 157 -14.12 2.53 -18.11
CA ILE A 157 -14.58 1.15 -18.19
C ILE A 157 -13.42 0.28 -18.68
N ASP A 158 -13.08 -0.74 -17.89
CA ASP A 158 -12.11 -1.74 -18.29
C ASP A 158 -12.71 -2.61 -19.40
N SER A 159 -12.11 -2.58 -20.58
CA SER A 159 -12.57 -3.35 -21.74
C SER A 159 -12.58 -4.86 -21.50
N ALA A 160 -11.78 -5.37 -20.56
CA ALA A 160 -11.74 -6.80 -20.25
C ALA A 160 -12.95 -7.26 -19.42
N THR A 161 -13.55 -6.37 -18.62
CA THR A 161 -14.65 -6.72 -17.71
C THR A 161 -15.97 -6.06 -18.10
N GLY A 162 -15.94 -5.00 -18.92
CA GLY A 162 -17.10 -4.17 -19.21
C GLY A 162 -17.55 -3.33 -18.01
N PHE A 163 -16.70 -3.18 -16.99
CA PHE A 163 -17.04 -2.49 -15.73
C PHE A 163 -15.91 -1.54 -15.27
N TYR A 164 -16.20 -0.68 -14.28
CA TYR A 164 -15.18 0.21 -13.72
C TYR A 164 -14.03 -0.60 -13.10
N LYS A 165 -12.82 -0.06 -13.19
CA LYS A 165 -11.69 -0.63 -12.47
C LYS A 165 -11.92 -0.51 -10.96
N PRO A 166 -11.88 -1.63 -10.20
CA PRO A 166 -12.13 -1.58 -8.77
C PRO A 166 -10.94 -0.96 -8.02
N LEU A 167 -11.26 -0.22 -6.95
CA LEU A 167 -10.28 0.36 -6.01
C LEU A 167 -9.85 -0.67 -4.98
N ILE A 168 -10.72 -1.61 -4.66
CA ILE A 168 -10.45 -2.71 -3.75
C ILE A 168 -10.91 -4.02 -4.38
N LYS A 169 -10.05 -5.03 -4.31
CA LYS A 169 -10.37 -6.42 -4.62
C LYS A 169 -10.17 -7.26 -3.38
N ILE A 170 -11.11 -8.12 -3.04
CA ILE A 170 -10.91 -9.21 -2.08
C ILE A 170 -10.89 -10.48 -2.88
N ASN A 171 -9.71 -11.09 -3.00
CA ASN A 171 -9.56 -12.36 -3.70
C ASN A 171 -9.82 -13.51 -2.72
N SER A 172 -10.41 -14.60 -3.21
CA SER A 172 -10.84 -15.72 -2.39
C SER A 172 -11.91 -15.32 -1.36
N ALA A 173 -12.83 -14.44 -1.76
CA ALA A 173 -13.90 -13.94 -0.91
C ALA A 173 -14.87 -15.05 -0.47
N GLN A 174 -14.94 -16.16 -1.21
CA GLN A 174 -15.71 -17.35 -0.80
C GLN A 174 -15.21 -17.97 0.52
N ASP A 175 -13.95 -17.73 0.88
CA ASP A 175 -13.33 -18.27 2.10
C ASP A 175 -13.59 -17.37 3.33
N LEU A 176 -14.20 -16.20 3.14
CA LEU A 176 -14.54 -15.30 4.26
C LEU A 176 -15.52 -15.95 5.21
N ILE A 177 -15.28 -15.76 6.51
CA ILE A 177 -16.27 -16.10 7.53
C ILE A 177 -17.55 -15.31 7.25
N LYS A 178 -18.68 -16.00 7.15
CA LYS A 178 -19.99 -15.38 6.89
C LYS A 178 -20.55 -14.78 8.17
N ASN A 179 -21.48 -13.82 8.01
CA ASN A 179 -22.21 -13.19 9.12
C ASN A 179 -21.30 -12.50 10.15
N THR A 180 -20.14 -12.03 9.70
CA THR A 180 -19.20 -11.24 10.52
C THR A 180 -18.76 -10.01 9.75
N GLU A 181 -18.44 -8.95 10.47
CA GLU A 181 -17.93 -7.72 9.89
C GLU A 181 -16.43 -7.87 9.58
N HIS A 182 -16.06 -7.68 8.31
CA HIS A 182 -14.67 -7.64 7.87
C HIS A 182 -14.27 -6.19 7.61
N VAL A 183 -13.60 -5.56 8.58
CA VAL A 183 -13.20 -4.15 8.47
C VAL A 183 -12.00 -4.02 7.54
N LEU A 184 -12.20 -3.46 6.35
CA LEU A 184 -11.15 -3.29 5.34
C LEU A 184 -10.21 -2.12 5.65
N LEU A 185 -10.77 -0.96 5.97
CA LEU A 185 -10.02 0.28 6.18
C LEU A 185 -10.58 1.05 7.35
N LYS A 186 -9.70 1.60 8.20
CA LYS A 186 -10.07 2.47 9.32
C LYS A 186 -9.23 3.74 9.31
N ALA A 187 -9.90 4.89 9.30
CA ALA A 187 -9.31 6.23 9.35
C ALA A 187 -10.20 7.16 10.21
N LYS A 188 -9.73 8.36 10.57
CA LYS A 188 -10.57 9.37 11.23
C LYS A 188 -11.65 9.89 10.29
N ILE A 189 -11.30 10.05 9.03
CA ILE A 189 -12.18 10.47 7.95
C ILE A 189 -11.77 9.75 6.66
N ILE A 190 -12.75 9.35 5.86
CA ILE A 190 -12.54 8.77 4.53
C ILE A 190 -13.26 9.69 3.54
N GLY A 191 -12.49 10.34 2.68
CA GLY A 191 -13.00 11.15 1.57
C GLY A 191 -13.08 10.33 0.29
N TYR A 192 -14.14 10.52 -0.48
CA TYR A 192 -14.35 9.90 -1.79
C TYR A 192 -14.31 10.98 -2.86
N GLY A 193 -13.74 10.68 -4.02
CA GLY A 193 -13.66 11.65 -5.11
C GLY A 193 -13.65 10.98 -6.48
N ASN A 194 -14.50 11.47 -7.37
CA ASN A 194 -14.45 11.09 -8.78
C ASN A 194 -13.60 12.14 -9.51
N VAL A 195 -12.47 11.75 -10.11
CA VAL A 195 -11.60 12.69 -10.85
C VAL A 195 -12.09 12.99 -12.27
N SER A 196 -13.14 12.29 -12.70
CA SER A 196 -13.78 12.43 -14.02
C SER A 196 -15.14 13.14 -13.97
N THR A 197 -15.48 13.79 -12.85
CA THR A 197 -16.67 14.67 -12.76
C THR A 197 -16.51 15.83 -13.74
N GLY A 198 -17.28 15.78 -14.83
CA GLY A 198 -17.23 16.76 -15.92
C GLY A 198 -17.35 16.12 -17.31
N THR A 199 -17.03 14.84 -17.45
CA THR A 199 -17.06 14.15 -18.75
C THR A 199 -18.46 13.60 -19.11
N ASN A 200 -19.30 13.27 -18.12
CA ASN A 200 -20.58 12.57 -18.31
C ASN A 200 -21.79 13.23 -17.62
N GLY A 201 -21.73 14.55 -17.36
CA GLY A 201 -22.70 15.24 -16.52
C GLY A 201 -22.49 14.95 -15.02
N ILE A 202 -23.12 15.74 -14.15
CA ILE A 202 -23.06 15.51 -12.70
C ILE A 202 -23.88 14.25 -12.41
N SER A 203 -23.22 13.19 -11.93
CA SER A 203 -23.93 11.99 -11.47
C SER A 203 -24.83 12.34 -10.28
N ASN A 204 -26.08 11.89 -10.32
CA ASN A 204 -27.01 12.02 -9.20
C ASN A 204 -26.72 11.01 -8.07
N VAL A 205 -25.79 10.07 -8.29
CA VAL A 205 -25.35 9.09 -7.29
C VAL A 205 -24.28 9.73 -6.41
N ASN A 206 -24.41 9.64 -5.09
CA ASN A 206 -23.39 10.16 -4.17
C ASN A 206 -22.05 9.40 -4.32
N LEU A 207 -20.96 9.99 -3.80
CA LEU A 207 -19.61 9.46 -4.01
C LEU A 207 -19.36 8.15 -3.27
N GLU A 208 -20.02 7.94 -2.12
CA GLU A 208 -19.95 6.70 -1.35
C GLU A 208 -20.55 5.51 -2.12
N GLU A 209 -21.70 5.70 -2.76
CA GLU A 209 -22.35 4.67 -3.58
C GLU A 209 -21.53 4.38 -4.85
N GLN A 210 -21.00 5.40 -5.52
CA GLN A 210 -20.08 5.19 -6.65
C GLN A 210 -18.82 4.43 -6.22
N PHE A 211 -18.32 4.65 -5.00
CA PHE A 211 -17.19 3.91 -4.47
C PHE A 211 -17.54 2.43 -4.23
N LYS A 212 -18.74 2.10 -3.74
CA LYS A 212 -19.17 0.71 -3.55
C LYS A 212 -19.22 -0.09 -4.86
N GLU A 213 -19.58 0.55 -5.97
CA GLU A 213 -19.49 -0.06 -7.30
C GLU A 213 -18.04 -0.42 -7.70
N ARG A 214 -17.05 0.12 -7.02
CA ARG A 214 -15.61 -0.13 -7.27
C ARG A 214 -15.00 -1.04 -6.21
N LEU A 215 -15.83 -1.77 -5.46
CA LEU A 215 -15.43 -2.86 -4.57
C LEU A 215 -15.77 -4.19 -5.24
N ALA A 216 -14.75 -5.01 -5.50
CA ALA A 216 -14.94 -6.32 -6.12
C ALA A 216 -14.57 -7.44 -5.13
N LEU A 217 -15.47 -8.42 -5.01
CA LEU A 217 -15.26 -9.65 -4.26
C LEU A 217 -15.20 -10.80 -5.27
N TYR A 218 -14.07 -11.51 -5.30
CA TYR A 218 -13.81 -12.62 -6.23
C TYR A 218 -13.73 -13.94 -5.48
#